data_AF-A0A7X7F484-F1
#
_entry.id   AF-A0A7X7F484-F1
#
_cell.length_a   1.000
_cell.length_b   1.000
_cell.length_c   1.000
_cell.angle_alpha   90.00
_cell.angle_beta   90.00
_cell.angle_gamma   90.00
#
_symmetry.space_group_name_H-M   'P 1'
#
loop_
_entity.id
_entity.type
_entity.pdbx_description
1 polymer ?
#
loop_
_entity_poly.entity_id
_entity_poly.type
_entity_poly.pdbx_seq_one_letter_code
_entity_poly.pdbx_strand_id
1 'polypeptide(L)'
;MRLSPFAPPTNLAGCPSLLLGPSIIASALLASALVALAAVAAEAADSSIPSGRVVPVDGEPFEARLVARDTTGAWIFESDAGRRVVAADDLVRWGRPVEPSRGPIAVLIDGGILPAEPVRIEGGHAVLESDSLGNVRVPLESLAGLIFAWPAGRVEQDRFVERLLQANGSSDRVLLANGDWLTGVVAAFDGRSLRVDNDGESNDLPRDRLGAVVFNPALRSPPPATDARTWIGLDDGSRFLVERLAMEDGSPRIKPLAASVADWRAEASRCVFIQPLTGRAAYLSDRADDGYRHVPFLDLAWPHRADRNVLGGILRAGGDPHLKGLGMHSLSRLTYLLNEPVERFEAELALDDRAEGGGSVRYYVFVDRQRRLSSDPVRGGDRPVPIRVDLTGAKRLDLVVDFGERADQLDYANWLDARLIRPKKTPGGSEEPPGDDGRP
;
A
#
# COMPACT_ATOMS: atom_id res chain seq x y z
N MET A 1 -46.92 -69.27 -9.11
CA MET A 1 -45.85 -70.29 -9.24
C MET A 1 -44.53 -69.54 -9.24
N ARG A 2 -43.60 -69.95 -8.34
CA ARG A 2 -42.34 -69.28 -7.93
C ARG A 2 -42.45 -68.20 -6.81
N LEU A 3 -42.16 -68.71 -5.61
CA LEU A 3 -41.33 -68.19 -4.50
C LEU A 3 -41.80 -66.98 -3.68
N SER A 4 -42.58 -67.35 -2.66
CA SER A 4 -42.53 -67.05 -1.22
C SER A 4 -42.12 -65.68 -0.66
N PRO A 5 -42.95 -65.12 0.26
CA PRO A 5 -42.68 -63.96 1.12
C PRO A 5 -42.14 -64.40 2.51
N PHE A 6 -41.79 -63.45 3.39
CA PHE A 6 -41.98 -63.46 4.87
C PHE A 6 -41.24 -62.21 5.40
N ALA A 7 -41.88 -61.09 5.77
CA ALA A 7 -42.83 -60.81 6.85
C ALA A 7 -42.24 -60.89 8.29
N PRO A 8 -42.65 -59.98 9.20
CA PRO A 8 -41.91 -59.48 10.39
C PRO A 8 -42.55 -60.11 11.68
N PRO A 9 -42.72 -59.50 12.89
CA PRO A 9 -42.33 -58.18 13.45
C PRO A 9 -41.94 -58.12 14.96
N THR A 10 -41.73 -56.87 15.42
CA THR A 10 -42.07 -56.25 16.73
C THR A 10 -41.24 -56.47 18.01
N ASN A 11 -40.76 -55.31 18.51
CA ASN A 11 -40.71 -54.80 19.90
C ASN A 11 -40.24 -55.72 21.03
N LEU A 12 -39.16 -55.32 21.71
CA LEU A 12 -39.19 -54.81 23.09
C LEU A 12 -37.78 -54.39 23.56
N ALA A 13 -37.77 -53.44 24.48
CA ALA A 13 -36.61 -52.78 25.06
C ALA A 13 -35.81 -53.66 26.04
N GLY A 14 -34.56 -53.26 26.31
CA GLY A 14 -33.93 -53.43 27.62
C GLY A 14 -32.63 -54.24 27.67
N CYS A 15 -31.52 -53.51 27.68
CA CYS A 15 -30.14 -53.80 28.11
C CYS A 15 -29.93 -54.80 29.28
N PRO A 16 -28.66 -55.06 29.71
CA PRO A 16 -27.40 -55.33 28.98
C PRO A 16 -26.65 -56.56 29.57
N SER A 17 -25.46 -56.93 29.04
CA SER A 17 -24.22 -57.31 29.79
C SER A 17 -23.26 -58.26 29.01
N LEU A 18 -21.95 -58.00 29.17
CA LEU A 18 -20.77 -58.90 29.10
C LEU A 18 -20.03 -59.16 27.77
N LEU A 19 -18.93 -58.40 27.58
CA LEU A 19 -17.51 -58.81 27.48
C LEU A 19 -17.13 -60.15 26.80
N LEU A 20 -16.30 -60.10 25.74
CA LEU A 20 -14.89 -60.56 25.67
C LEU A 20 -14.35 -60.43 24.21
N GLY A 21 -13.10 -59.96 24.04
CA GLY A 21 -12.40 -59.69 22.75
C GLY A 21 -11.81 -60.93 22.04
N PRO A 22 -10.67 -60.87 21.30
CA PRO A 22 -9.82 -59.73 20.92
C PRO A 22 -9.33 -59.70 19.44
N SER A 23 -8.62 -58.61 19.09
CA SER A 23 -7.39 -58.57 18.24
C SER A 23 -7.42 -58.52 16.69
N ILE A 24 -6.82 -57.42 16.17
CA ILE A 24 -5.75 -57.33 15.13
C ILE A 24 -6.09 -56.76 13.71
N ILE A 25 -5.53 -55.55 13.48
CA ILE A 25 -4.93 -54.93 12.25
C ILE A 25 -5.80 -54.12 11.25
N ALA A 26 -5.65 -52.79 11.38
CA ALA A 26 -5.22 -51.76 10.41
C ALA A 26 -6.02 -51.35 9.14
N SER A 27 -6.29 -50.04 9.11
CA SER A 27 -6.12 -49.06 8.00
C SER A 27 -7.07 -49.08 6.79
N ALA A 28 -7.92 -48.05 6.67
CA ALA A 28 -7.77 -46.96 5.69
C ALA A 28 -8.96 -45.97 5.76
N LEU A 29 -8.64 -44.71 6.09
CA LEU A 29 -9.46 -43.53 5.81
C LEU A 29 -9.51 -43.26 4.31
N LEU A 30 -10.66 -42.84 3.76
CA LEU A 30 -10.69 -41.72 2.81
C LEU A 30 -12.11 -41.12 2.62
N ALA A 31 -12.13 -39.79 2.72
CA ALA A 31 -12.90 -38.83 1.90
C ALA A 31 -14.43 -38.75 2.02
N SER A 32 -14.91 -37.69 2.66
CA SER A 32 -15.70 -36.64 2.00
C SER A 32 -15.84 -35.42 2.93
N ALA A 33 -14.84 -34.54 2.89
CA ALA A 33 -14.99 -33.17 3.39
C ALA A 33 -15.63 -32.34 2.27
N LEU A 34 -16.77 -31.72 2.57
CA LEU A 34 -17.48 -30.78 1.71
C LEU A 34 -16.53 -29.62 1.36
N VAL A 35 -16.08 -29.56 0.10
CA VAL A 35 -15.55 -28.33 -0.48
C VAL A 35 -16.75 -27.47 -0.84
N ALA A 36 -17.03 -26.44 -0.04
CA ALA A 36 -17.94 -25.37 -0.44
C ALA A 36 -17.22 -24.50 -1.48
N LEU A 37 -17.27 -24.94 -2.74
CA LEU A 37 -16.90 -24.11 -3.88
C LEU A 37 -17.98 -23.02 -4.01
N ALA A 38 -17.68 -21.80 -3.56
CA ALA A 38 -18.53 -20.66 -3.84
C ALA A 38 -18.56 -20.46 -5.37
N ALA A 39 -19.66 -20.87 -5.99
CA ALA A 39 -19.95 -20.57 -7.38
C ALA A 39 -20.23 -19.06 -7.50
N VAL A 40 -19.17 -18.26 -7.65
CA VAL A 40 -19.31 -16.93 -8.25
C VAL A 40 -19.72 -17.19 -9.68
N ALA A 41 -20.98 -16.89 -10.03
CA ALA A 41 -21.43 -16.92 -11.41
C ALA A 41 -20.45 -16.10 -12.25
N ALA A 42 -19.97 -16.68 -13.35
CA ALA A 42 -19.14 -15.98 -14.30
C ALA A 42 -20.00 -14.97 -15.08
N GLU A 43 -20.36 -13.86 -14.45
CA GLU A 43 -20.57 -12.63 -15.22
C GLU A 43 -19.23 -12.31 -15.87
N ALA A 44 -19.22 -12.24 -17.22
CA ALA A 44 -18.05 -11.77 -17.95
C ALA A 44 -17.59 -10.45 -17.32
N ALA A 45 -16.30 -10.31 -17.00
CA ALA A 45 -15.85 -9.06 -16.41
C ALA A 45 -16.24 -7.91 -17.32
N ASP A 46 -16.72 -6.83 -16.70
CA ASP A 46 -16.99 -5.62 -17.43
C ASP A 46 -15.68 -5.16 -18.11
N SER A 47 -15.69 -5.16 -19.45
CA SER A 47 -14.55 -4.73 -20.26
C SER A 47 -14.15 -3.28 -20.02
N SER A 48 -15.01 -2.50 -19.35
CA SER A 48 -14.73 -1.14 -18.87
C SER A 48 -13.65 -1.09 -17.79
N ILE A 49 -13.41 -2.19 -17.06
CA ILE A 49 -12.38 -2.25 -16.02
C ILE A 49 -10.99 -2.26 -16.68
N PRO A 50 -10.07 -1.38 -16.24
CA PRO A 50 -8.72 -1.32 -16.80
C PRO A 50 -7.94 -2.61 -16.52
N SER A 51 -7.16 -3.05 -17.51
CA SER A 51 -6.11 -4.05 -17.26
C SER A 51 -4.93 -3.39 -16.57
N GLY A 52 -4.32 -4.12 -15.65
CA GLY A 52 -3.11 -3.67 -14.98
C GLY A 52 -2.19 -4.84 -14.64
N ARG A 53 -0.91 -4.52 -14.49
CA ARG A 53 0.11 -5.49 -14.13
C ARG A 53 -0.10 -6.01 -12.71
N VAL A 54 -0.46 -7.27 -12.59
CA VAL A 54 -0.51 -8.02 -11.32
C VAL A 54 0.90 -8.50 -10.98
N VAL A 55 1.37 -8.13 -9.80
CA VAL A 55 2.63 -8.60 -9.23
C VAL A 55 2.29 -9.49 -8.03
N PRO A 56 2.27 -10.82 -8.20
CA PRO A 56 2.14 -11.73 -7.08
C PRO A 56 3.46 -11.84 -6.31
N VAL A 57 3.39 -12.33 -5.07
CA VAL A 57 4.57 -12.70 -4.27
C VAL A 57 5.32 -13.84 -4.95
N ASP A 58 4.60 -14.88 -5.38
CA ASP A 58 5.16 -16.05 -6.07
C ASP A 58 4.63 -16.13 -7.51
N GLY A 59 5.52 -16.48 -8.44
CA GLY A 59 5.20 -16.57 -9.88
C GLY A 59 5.56 -15.32 -10.68
N GLU A 60 5.37 -15.40 -12.00
CA GLU A 60 5.65 -14.28 -12.90
C GLU A 60 4.51 -13.25 -12.88
N PRO A 61 4.82 -11.95 -12.94
CA PRO A 61 3.83 -10.91 -13.14
C PRO A 61 3.05 -11.10 -14.45
N PHE A 62 1.77 -10.72 -14.45
CA PHE A 62 0.88 -10.86 -15.60
C PHE A 62 -0.10 -9.69 -15.69
N GLU A 63 -0.63 -9.44 -16.88
CA GLU A 63 -1.66 -8.41 -17.10
C GLU A 63 -3.06 -8.99 -16.86
N ALA A 64 -3.86 -8.31 -16.04
CA ALA A 64 -5.25 -8.69 -15.79
C ALA A 64 -6.08 -7.54 -15.22
N ARG A 65 -7.40 -7.69 -15.27
CA ARG A 65 -8.40 -6.81 -14.64
C ARG A 65 -8.75 -7.34 -13.25
N LEU A 66 -8.89 -6.46 -12.27
CA LEU A 66 -9.44 -6.83 -10.97
C LEU A 66 -10.96 -6.92 -11.05
N VAL A 67 -11.55 -8.07 -10.71
CA VAL A 67 -13.00 -8.28 -10.84
C VAL A 67 -13.71 -8.38 -9.50
N ALA A 68 -13.08 -8.96 -8.49
CA ALA A 68 -13.70 -9.19 -7.20
C ALA A 68 -12.68 -9.46 -6.09
N ARG A 69 -13.17 -9.41 -4.85
CA ARG A 69 -12.54 -10.05 -3.69
C ARG A 69 -13.48 -11.12 -3.15
N ASP A 70 -12.96 -12.31 -2.87
CA ASP A 70 -13.79 -13.35 -2.26
C ASP A 70 -13.95 -13.17 -0.73
N THR A 71 -14.71 -14.06 -0.10
CA THR A 71 -14.97 -14.02 1.34
C THR A 71 -13.75 -14.29 2.20
N THR A 72 -12.68 -14.87 1.64
CA THR A 72 -11.39 -15.06 2.30
C THR A 72 -10.47 -13.84 2.14
N GLY A 73 -10.90 -12.86 1.34
CA GLY A 73 -10.14 -11.66 1.00
C GLY A 73 -9.20 -11.83 -0.20
N ALA A 74 -9.22 -13.00 -0.87
CA ALA A 74 -8.40 -13.26 -2.04
C ALA A 74 -8.83 -12.37 -3.22
N TRP A 75 -7.86 -11.99 -4.05
CA TRP A 75 -8.02 -11.13 -5.21
C TRP A 75 -8.33 -11.99 -6.43
N ILE A 76 -9.44 -11.69 -7.11
CA ILE A 76 -9.84 -12.40 -8.32
C ILE A 76 -9.52 -11.49 -9.51
N PHE A 77 -8.69 -12.00 -10.41
CA PHE A 77 -8.26 -11.32 -11.62
C PHE A 77 -8.76 -12.06 -12.86
N GLU A 78 -9.12 -11.32 -13.90
CA GLU A 78 -9.52 -11.87 -15.20
C GLU A 78 -8.60 -11.36 -16.32
N SER A 79 -8.12 -12.30 -17.15
CA SER A 79 -7.27 -12.06 -18.31
C SER A 79 -7.80 -12.84 -19.51
N ASP A 80 -7.23 -12.63 -20.69
CA ASP A 80 -7.57 -13.41 -21.89
C ASP A 80 -7.31 -14.92 -21.71
N ALA A 81 -6.40 -15.28 -20.80
CA ALA A 81 -6.09 -16.67 -20.44
C ALA A 81 -7.06 -17.27 -19.39
N GLY A 82 -8.06 -16.50 -18.95
CA GLY A 82 -9.03 -16.89 -17.94
C GLY A 82 -8.81 -16.22 -16.58
N ARG A 83 -9.60 -16.68 -15.59
CA ARG A 83 -9.57 -16.17 -14.21
C ARG A 83 -8.42 -16.76 -13.42
N ARG A 84 -7.80 -15.93 -12.58
CA ARG A 84 -6.75 -16.29 -11.63
C ARG A 84 -7.09 -15.74 -10.25
N VAL A 85 -6.87 -16.54 -9.22
CA VAL A 85 -7.05 -16.14 -7.83
C VAL A 85 -5.67 -15.95 -7.21
N VAL A 86 -5.45 -14.79 -6.60
CA VAL A 86 -4.24 -14.48 -5.83
C VAL A 86 -4.67 -14.32 -4.37
N ALA A 87 -4.08 -15.11 -3.46
CA ALA A 87 -4.41 -15.02 -2.05
C ALA A 87 -4.17 -13.61 -1.49
N ALA A 88 -4.92 -13.20 -0.48
CA ALA A 88 -4.84 -11.86 0.10
C ALA A 88 -3.39 -11.47 0.48
N ASP A 89 -2.66 -12.41 1.07
CA ASP A 89 -1.28 -12.23 1.54
C ASP A 89 -0.21 -12.36 0.44
N ASP A 90 -0.61 -12.78 -0.76
CA ASP A 90 0.28 -13.09 -1.89
C ASP A 90 0.19 -12.03 -3.02
N LEU A 91 -0.54 -10.93 -2.84
CA LEU A 91 -0.54 -9.80 -3.78
C LEU A 91 0.47 -8.73 -3.32
N VAL A 92 1.47 -8.44 -4.16
CA VAL A 92 2.37 -7.28 -3.93
C VAL A 92 1.69 -6.00 -4.41
N ARG A 93 1.24 -5.98 -5.66
CA ARG A 93 0.48 -4.86 -6.24
C ARG A 93 -0.26 -5.26 -7.51
N TRP A 94 -1.25 -4.46 -7.87
CA TRP A 94 -1.91 -4.47 -9.17
C TRP A 94 -1.92 -3.05 -9.75
N GLY A 95 -1.62 -2.93 -11.03
CA GLY A 95 -1.64 -1.65 -11.75
C GLY A 95 -0.54 -0.68 -11.31
N ARG A 96 -0.78 0.63 -11.48
CA ARG A 96 0.18 1.70 -11.15
C ARG A 96 -0.55 2.98 -10.72
N PRO A 97 -0.01 3.74 -9.75
CA PRO A 97 -0.61 5.01 -9.37
C PRO A 97 -0.50 6.02 -10.51
N VAL A 98 -1.53 6.86 -10.65
CA VAL A 98 -1.54 7.98 -11.59
C VAL A 98 -1.17 9.26 -10.83
N GLU A 99 -0.43 10.16 -11.48
CA GLU A 99 -0.15 11.48 -10.91
C GLU A 99 -1.28 12.45 -11.24
N PRO A 100 -1.71 13.29 -10.29
CA PRO A 100 -2.75 14.28 -10.54
C PRO A 100 -2.26 15.33 -11.53
N SER A 101 -3.01 15.51 -12.63
CA SER A 101 -2.64 16.46 -13.67
C SER A 101 -3.08 17.89 -13.38
N ARG A 102 -4.10 18.09 -12.53
CA ARG A 102 -4.72 19.38 -12.22
C ARG A 102 -5.22 19.39 -10.78
N GLY A 103 -5.38 20.59 -10.21
CA GLY A 103 -6.04 20.81 -8.92
C GLY A 103 -7.42 21.45 -9.07
N PRO A 104 -8.12 21.66 -7.95
CA PRO A 104 -7.60 21.62 -6.56
C PRO A 104 -7.27 20.23 -6.01
N ILE A 105 -6.39 20.17 -5.01
CA ILE A 105 -5.94 18.92 -4.35
C ILE A 105 -6.19 19.01 -2.84
N ALA A 106 -6.87 18.03 -2.28
CA ALA A 106 -6.89 17.79 -0.85
C ALA A 106 -5.77 16.83 -0.44
N VAL A 107 -5.05 17.14 0.64
CA VAL A 107 -3.97 16.31 1.18
C VAL A 107 -4.41 15.76 2.54
N LEU A 108 -4.47 14.44 2.67
CA LEU A 108 -4.77 13.73 3.91
C LEU A 108 -3.54 13.68 4.82
N ILE A 109 -3.74 13.61 6.12
CA ILE A 109 -2.65 13.57 7.11
C ILE A 109 -1.76 12.32 7.03
N ASP A 110 -2.25 11.24 6.39
CA ASP A 110 -1.51 10.00 6.15
C ASP A 110 -0.72 10.01 4.83
N GLY A 111 -0.66 11.16 4.15
CA GLY A 111 0.03 11.34 2.87
C GLY A 111 -0.84 11.03 1.66
N GLY A 112 -2.09 10.62 1.84
CA GLY A 112 -3.04 10.50 0.75
C GLY A 112 -3.29 11.84 0.06
N ILE A 113 -3.55 11.79 -1.24
CA ILE A 113 -3.97 12.95 -2.04
C ILE A 113 -5.28 12.64 -2.76
N LEU A 114 -6.11 13.66 -2.88
CA LEU A 114 -7.41 13.59 -3.51
C LEU A 114 -7.60 14.83 -4.40
N PRO A 115 -7.49 14.70 -5.73
CA PRO A 115 -7.94 15.72 -6.67
C PRO A 115 -9.45 15.92 -6.53
N ALA A 116 -9.85 17.06 -6.00
CA ALA A 116 -11.25 17.37 -5.74
C ALA A 116 -11.46 18.87 -5.53
N GLU A 117 -12.56 19.38 -6.04
CA GLU A 117 -12.99 20.76 -5.79
C GLU A 117 -13.58 20.88 -4.38
N PRO A 118 -13.09 21.78 -3.52
CA PRO A 118 -13.74 22.07 -2.25
C PRO A 118 -15.09 22.74 -2.53
N VAL A 119 -16.18 22.11 -2.12
CA VAL A 119 -17.53 22.67 -2.29
C VAL A 119 -17.91 23.52 -1.09
N ARG A 120 -17.64 23.00 0.11
CA ARG A 120 -17.89 23.73 1.36
C ARG A 120 -17.00 23.25 2.50
N ILE A 121 -16.73 24.13 3.45
CA ILE A 121 -16.15 23.80 4.74
C ILE A 121 -17.11 24.34 5.81
N GLU A 122 -17.63 23.45 6.64
CA GLU A 122 -18.55 23.79 7.73
C GLU A 122 -18.56 22.69 8.79
N GLY A 123 -18.78 23.07 10.05
CA GLY A 123 -18.98 22.12 11.14
C GLY A 123 -17.86 21.07 11.28
N GLY A 124 -16.60 21.49 11.13
CA GLY A 124 -15.42 20.62 11.25
C GLY A 124 -15.20 19.66 10.09
N HIS A 125 -15.88 19.84 8.96
CA HIS A 125 -15.73 18.99 7.78
C HIS A 125 -15.55 19.81 6.50
N ALA A 126 -14.76 19.27 5.58
CA ALA A 126 -14.76 19.67 4.19
C ALA A 126 -15.65 18.71 3.36
N VAL A 127 -16.47 19.27 2.48
CA VAL A 127 -17.14 18.52 1.42
C VAL A 127 -16.39 18.80 0.13
N LEU A 128 -15.93 17.73 -0.51
CA LEU A 128 -15.08 17.77 -1.68
C LEU A 128 -15.79 17.00 -2.81
N GLU A 129 -15.80 17.57 -4.01
CA GLU A 129 -16.32 16.95 -5.21
C GLU A 129 -15.15 16.39 -6.04
N SER A 130 -15.05 15.05 -6.11
CA SER A 130 -14.06 14.31 -6.89
C SER A 130 -14.72 13.69 -8.12
N ASP A 131 -14.01 13.68 -9.25
CA ASP A 131 -14.48 13.05 -10.48
C ASP A 131 -14.66 11.53 -10.32
N SER A 132 -13.79 10.88 -9.53
CA SER A 132 -13.79 9.42 -9.38
C SER A 132 -14.55 8.92 -8.14
N LEU A 133 -14.83 9.79 -7.17
CA LEU A 133 -15.53 9.44 -5.91
C LEU A 133 -16.85 10.19 -5.70
N GLY A 134 -17.18 11.16 -6.54
CA GLY A 134 -18.30 12.07 -6.33
C GLY A 134 -18.09 12.95 -5.10
N ASN A 135 -19.17 13.23 -4.37
CA ASN A 135 -19.13 14.05 -3.16
C ASN A 135 -18.65 13.24 -1.96
N VAL A 136 -17.48 13.59 -1.43
CA VAL A 136 -16.93 13.02 -0.20
C VAL A 136 -16.89 14.03 0.92
N ARG A 137 -17.16 13.57 2.14
CA ARG A 137 -17.09 14.38 3.36
C ARG A 137 -15.87 13.94 4.16
N VAL A 138 -14.96 14.87 4.44
CA VAL A 138 -13.69 14.62 5.13
C VAL A 138 -13.61 15.49 6.38
N PRO A 139 -13.32 14.94 7.57
CA PRO A 139 -13.05 15.74 8.76
C PRO A 139 -11.81 16.62 8.57
N LEU A 140 -11.83 17.84 9.11
CA LEU A 140 -10.68 18.74 8.99
C LEU A 140 -9.45 18.21 9.74
N GLU A 141 -9.63 17.48 10.84
CA GLU A 141 -8.54 16.81 11.57
C GLU A 141 -7.84 15.71 10.75
N SER A 142 -8.48 15.23 9.68
CA SER A 142 -7.93 14.24 8.75
C SER A 142 -7.23 14.87 7.55
N LEU A 143 -7.31 16.20 7.39
CA LEU A 143 -6.68 16.94 6.29
C LEU A 143 -5.42 17.66 6.77
N ALA A 144 -4.31 17.43 6.07
CA ALA A 144 -3.13 18.27 6.22
C ALA A 144 -3.35 19.66 5.62
N GLY A 145 -4.13 19.73 4.54
CA GLY A 145 -4.48 20.99 3.89
C GLY A 145 -5.20 20.81 2.55
N LEU A 146 -5.55 21.94 1.94
CA LEU A 146 -6.13 22.06 0.59
C LEU A 146 -5.21 22.93 -0.27
N ILE A 147 -4.90 22.49 -1.49
CA ILE A 147 -4.12 23.25 -2.47
C ILE A 147 -5.09 23.68 -3.58
N PHE A 148 -5.37 24.98 -3.64
CA PHE A 148 -6.26 25.56 -4.65
C PHE A 148 -5.52 25.77 -5.98
N ALA A 149 -4.26 26.20 -5.91
CA ALA A 149 -3.40 26.39 -7.07
C ALA A 149 -2.35 25.27 -7.14
N TRP A 150 -2.68 24.17 -7.82
CA TRP A 150 -1.76 23.05 -8.01
C TRP A 150 -0.57 23.47 -8.89
N PRO A 151 0.69 23.34 -8.43
CA PRO A 151 1.85 23.72 -9.23
C PRO A 151 1.99 22.90 -10.50
N ALA A 152 2.58 23.46 -11.56
CA ALA A 152 2.78 22.76 -12.83
C ALA A 152 3.97 21.77 -12.80
N GLY A 153 5.01 22.06 -12.02
CA GLY A 153 6.22 21.24 -11.95
C GLY A 153 6.15 20.20 -10.84
N ARG A 154 6.58 18.97 -11.14
CA ARG A 154 6.53 17.82 -10.21
C ARG A 154 7.33 18.03 -8.92
N VAL A 155 8.44 18.75 -9.02
CA VAL A 155 9.28 19.09 -7.85
C VAL A 155 8.54 20.03 -6.91
N GLU A 156 7.90 21.06 -7.46
CA GLU A 156 7.11 22.00 -6.71
C GLU A 156 5.89 21.31 -6.09
N GLN A 157 5.22 20.43 -6.83
CA GLN A 157 4.10 19.62 -6.34
C GLN A 157 4.51 18.79 -5.12
N ASP A 158 5.57 17.98 -5.24
CA ASP A 158 6.06 17.13 -4.15
C ASP A 158 6.45 17.95 -2.92
N ARG A 159 7.21 19.04 -3.12
CA ARG A 159 7.63 19.94 -2.05
C ARG A 159 6.43 20.59 -1.37
N PHE A 160 5.38 20.90 -2.13
CA PHE A 160 4.20 21.55 -1.58
C PHE A 160 3.37 20.59 -0.73
N VAL A 161 3.14 19.36 -1.21
CA VAL A 161 2.50 18.30 -0.42
C VAL A 161 3.28 18.05 0.87
N GLU A 162 4.61 17.90 0.78
CA GLU A 162 5.46 17.66 1.94
C GLU A 162 5.42 18.84 2.94
N ARG A 163 5.37 20.08 2.44
CA ARG A 163 5.21 21.28 3.30
C ARG A 163 3.90 21.26 4.09
N LEU A 164 2.80 20.80 3.48
CA LEU A 164 1.52 20.64 4.17
C LEU A 164 1.62 19.54 5.25
N LEU A 165 2.19 18.38 4.90
CA LEU A 165 2.33 17.26 5.82
C LEU A 165 3.24 17.58 7.01
N GLN A 166 4.37 18.26 6.79
CA GLN A 166 5.35 18.62 7.82
C GLN A 166 5.04 19.93 8.56
N ALA A 167 3.91 20.58 8.24
CA ALA A 167 3.52 21.80 8.93
C ALA A 167 3.41 21.58 10.45
N ASN A 168 3.86 22.57 11.20
CA ASN A 168 3.80 22.61 12.66
C ASN A 168 3.09 23.88 13.13
N GLY A 169 2.73 23.92 14.42
CA GLY A 169 2.01 25.03 15.03
C GLY A 169 0.59 24.64 15.48
N SER A 170 -0.15 25.63 15.95
CA SER A 170 -1.44 25.46 16.64
C SER A 170 -2.57 26.31 16.04
N SER A 171 -2.43 26.73 14.78
CA SER A 171 -3.41 27.58 14.08
C SER A 171 -3.49 27.18 12.60
N ASP A 172 -4.60 27.52 11.94
CA ASP A 172 -4.71 27.39 10.50
C ASP A 172 -3.85 28.46 9.81
N ARG A 173 -3.39 28.15 8.61
CA ARG A 173 -2.60 29.07 7.79
C ARG A 173 -3.09 29.06 6.36
N VAL A 174 -3.30 30.23 5.78
CA VAL A 174 -3.74 30.40 4.40
C VAL A 174 -2.60 31.02 3.60
N LEU A 175 -2.14 30.31 2.58
CA LEU A 175 -1.27 30.86 1.55
C LEU A 175 -2.14 31.58 0.53
N LEU A 176 -1.88 32.86 0.34
CA LEU A 176 -2.53 33.68 -0.66
C LEU A 176 -1.82 33.54 -2.02
N ALA A 177 -2.55 33.81 -3.10
CA ALA A 177 -2.03 33.72 -4.47
C ALA A 177 -0.86 34.68 -4.75
N ASN A 178 -0.73 35.76 -3.97
CA ASN A 178 0.40 36.68 -4.03
C ASN A 178 1.65 36.18 -3.26
N GLY A 179 1.56 35.03 -2.58
CA GLY A 179 2.65 34.43 -1.82
C GLY A 179 2.63 34.72 -0.31
N ASP A 180 1.75 35.60 0.16
CA ASP A 180 1.66 35.96 1.57
C ASP A 180 0.96 34.87 2.39
N TRP A 181 1.31 34.79 3.68
CA TRP A 181 0.66 33.89 4.63
C TRP A 181 -0.21 34.67 5.61
N LEU A 182 -1.46 34.24 5.73
CA LEU A 182 -2.37 34.65 6.79
C LEU A 182 -2.47 33.53 7.84
N THR A 183 -2.43 33.89 9.11
CA THR A 183 -2.67 32.97 10.23
C THR A 183 -4.04 33.29 10.84
N GLY A 184 -4.82 32.27 11.18
CA GLY A 184 -6.13 32.45 11.80
C GLY A 184 -6.85 31.11 12.00
N VAL A 185 -8.17 31.17 12.16
CA VAL A 185 -9.06 30.00 12.22
C VAL A 185 -9.93 30.00 10.96
N VAL A 186 -9.92 28.91 10.21
CA VAL A 186 -10.82 28.70 9.07
C VAL A 186 -12.21 28.39 9.60
N ALA A 187 -13.10 29.37 9.52
CA ALA A 187 -14.46 29.26 10.04
C ALA A 187 -15.41 28.59 9.05
N ALA A 188 -15.33 28.98 7.77
CA ALA A 188 -16.20 28.44 6.73
C ALA A 188 -15.62 28.63 5.32
N PHE A 189 -16.07 27.80 4.38
CA PHE A 189 -15.92 28.01 2.94
C PHE A 189 -17.23 27.66 2.25
N ASP A 190 -17.70 28.52 1.33
CA ASP A 190 -18.97 28.35 0.62
C ASP A 190 -18.82 28.02 -0.88
N GLY A 191 -17.61 27.68 -1.30
CA GLY A 191 -17.26 27.46 -2.71
C GLY A 191 -16.76 28.74 -3.40
N ARG A 192 -16.99 29.93 -2.81
CA ARG A 192 -16.63 31.22 -3.40
C ARG A 192 -15.70 32.03 -2.53
N SER A 193 -15.87 31.96 -1.21
CA SER A 193 -15.10 32.72 -0.24
C SER A 193 -14.77 31.89 0.98
N LEU A 194 -13.53 32.04 1.47
CA LEU A 194 -13.02 31.42 2.69
C LEU A 194 -13.06 32.46 3.81
N ARG A 195 -13.85 32.19 4.84
CA ARG A 195 -13.87 32.99 6.06
C ARG A 195 -12.76 32.55 6.99
N VAL A 196 -11.89 33.50 7.32
CA VAL A 196 -10.80 33.32 8.28
C VAL A 196 -10.97 34.32 9.41
N ASP A 197 -11.04 33.80 10.63
CA ASP A 197 -11.13 34.61 11.85
C ASP A 197 -9.73 34.79 12.44
N ASN A 198 -9.34 36.03 12.71
CA ASN A 198 -8.07 36.38 13.34
C ASN A 198 -8.33 37.38 14.47
N ASP A 199 -8.01 37.00 15.71
CA ASP A 199 -8.17 37.84 16.91
C ASP A 199 -9.55 38.51 17.06
N GLY A 200 -10.61 37.82 16.61
CA GLY A 200 -12.00 38.31 16.67
C GLY A 200 -12.46 39.11 15.45
N GLU A 201 -11.59 39.33 14.47
CA GLU A 201 -11.93 39.91 13.16
C GLU A 201 -12.09 38.81 12.10
N SER A 202 -13.27 38.76 11.48
CA SER A 202 -13.56 37.85 10.36
C SER A 202 -13.22 38.50 9.03
N ASN A 203 -12.42 37.81 8.22
CA ASN A 203 -12.07 38.22 6.87
C ASN A 203 -12.57 37.20 5.85
N ASP A 204 -13.34 37.66 4.86
CA ASP A 204 -13.80 36.81 3.75
C ASP A 204 -12.84 36.95 2.56
N LEU A 205 -12.11 35.87 2.27
CA LEU A 205 -11.12 35.78 1.21
C LEU A 205 -11.73 35.13 -0.05
N PRO A 206 -11.82 35.84 -1.20
CA PRO A 206 -12.27 35.24 -2.45
C PRO A 206 -11.42 34.04 -2.91
N ARG A 207 -12.05 33.03 -3.52
CA ARG A 207 -11.41 31.78 -3.98
C ARG A 207 -10.20 32.01 -4.89
N ASP A 208 -10.26 33.00 -5.78
CA ASP A 208 -9.19 33.34 -6.72
C ASP A 208 -7.94 33.91 -6.03
N ARG A 209 -8.05 34.35 -4.78
CA ARG A 209 -6.91 34.78 -3.95
C ARG A 209 -6.30 33.65 -3.13
N LEU A 210 -6.87 32.45 -3.14
CA LEU A 210 -6.38 31.33 -2.34
C LEU A 210 -5.34 30.52 -3.12
N GLY A 211 -4.15 30.37 -2.54
CA GLY A 211 -3.13 29.43 -3.01
C GLY A 211 -3.29 28.07 -2.33
N ALA A 212 -3.31 28.05 -1.00
CA ALA A 212 -3.54 26.85 -0.19
C ALA A 212 -4.04 27.18 1.21
N VAL A 213 -4.62 26.19 1.87
CA VAL A 213 -4.96 26.19 3.29
C VAL A 213 -4.19 25.05 3.95
N VAL A 214 -3.49 25.34 5.03
CA VAL A 214 -2.92 24.37 5.95
C VAL A 214 -3.81 24.37 7.18
N PHE A 215 -4.47 23.25 7.45
CA PHE A 215 -5.29 23.12 8.67
C PHE A 215 -4.39 22.93 9.88
N ASN A 216 -4.90 23.36 11.03
CA ASN A 216 -4.21 23.41 12.31
C ASN A 216 -3.51 22.07 12.62
N PRO A 217 -2.17 22.03 12.57
CA PRO A 217 -1.44 20.78 12.77
C PRO A 217 -1.65 20.17 14.15
N ALA A 218 -1.94 20.97 15.17
CA ALA A 218 -2.19 20.50 16.54
C ALA A 218 -3.56 19.80 16.70
N LEU A 219 -4.49 19.96 15.75
CA LEU A 219 -5.80 19.30 15.77
C LEU A 219 -5.83 18.00 14.95
N ARG A 220 -4.73 17.63 14.29
CA ARG A 220 -4.68 16.43 13.46
C ARG A 220 -4.92 15.17 14.30
N SER A 221 -5.78 14.30 13.80
CA SER A 221 -6.12 13.03 14.46
C SER A 221 -5.57 11.87 13.64
N PRO A 222 -4.33 11.40 13.90
CA PRO A 222 -3.75 10.31 13.13
C PRO A 222 -4.65 9.07 13.21
N PRO A 223 -4.80 8.33 12.09
CA PRO A 223 -5.60 7.12 12.10
C PRO A 223 -5.04 6.10 13.10
N PRO A 224 -5.90 5.20 13.62
CA PRO A 224 -5.43 4.14 14.50
C PRO A 224 -4.34 3.30 13.83
N ALA A 225 -3.35 2.88 14.62
CA ALA A 225 -2.34 1.95 14.14
C ALA A 225 -3.02 0.63 13.79
N THR A 226 -3.01 0.30 12.50
CA THR A 226 -3.52 -0.96 11.96
C THR A 226 -2.49 -1.55 11.01
N ASP A 227 -2.30 -2.86 11.11
CA ASP A 227 -1.46 -3.60 10.18
C ASP A 227 -2.16 -3.72 8.82
N ALA A 228 -3.50 -3.77 8.82
CA ALA A 228 -4.33 -3.91 7.63
C ALA A 228 -4.51 -2.58 6.89
N ARG A 229 -3.54 -2.24 6.04
CA ARG A 229 -3.58 -1.06 5.17
C ARG A 229 -3.33 -1.44 3.73
N THR A 230 -4.00 -0.74 2.82
CA THR A 230 -3.83 -0.92 1.37
C THR A 230 -3.78 0.46 0.74
N TRP A 231 -2.82 0.71 -0.15
CA TRP A 231 -2.92 1.86 -1.05
C TRP A 231 -3.92 1.55 -2.14
N ILE A 232 -4.86 2.45 -2.36
CA ILE A 232 -5.68 2.49 -3.58
C ILE A 232 -5.28 3.69 -4.42
N GLY A 233 -5.32 3.56 -5.74
CA GLY A 233 -5.18 4.67 -6.68
C GLY A 233 -6.26 4.67 -7.73
N LEU A 234 -6.76 5.85 -8.07
CA LEU A 234 -7.78 6.08 -9.07
C LEU A 234 -7.19 6.79 -10.31
N ASP A 235 -7.92 6.73 -11.41
CA ASP A 235 -7.57 7.30 -12.71
C ASP A 235 -7.43 8.83 -12.73
N ASP A 236 -8.08 9.54 -11.80
CA ASP A 236 -7.96 11.00 -11.63
C ASP A 236 -6.66 11.44 -10.92
N GLY A 237 -5.88 10.47 -10.41
CA GLY A 237 -4.67 10.72 -9.64
C GLY A 237 -4.88 10.70 -8.12
N SER A 238 -6.11 10.41 -7.65
CA SER A 238 -6.37 10.11 -6.24
C SER A 238 -5.52 8.91 -5.81
N ARG A 239 -4.87 9.04 -4.65
CA ARG A 239 -4.17 7.92 -4.00
C ARG A 239 -4.22 8.09 -2.49
N PHE A 240 -4.69 7.09 -1.77
CA PHE A 240 -4.85 7.20 -0.32
C PHE A 240 -4.84 5.81 0.32
N LEU A 241 -4.55 5.76 1.61
CA LEU A 241 -4.59 4.54 2.39
C LEU A 241 -6.04 4.19 2.74
N VAL A 242 -6.35 2.90 2.63
CA VAL A 242 -7.64 2.35 3.00
C VAL A 242 -7.47 1.29 4.07
N GLU A 243 -8.35 1.32 5.06
CA GLU A 243 -8.46 0.31 6.12
C GLU A 243 -9.15 -0.95 5.58
N ARG A 244 -10.19 -0.75 4.76
CA ARG A 244 -10.99 -1.84 4.20
C ARG A 244 -11.40 -1.51 2.77
N LEU A 245 -11.23 -2.49 1.91
CA LEU A 245 -11.67 -2.47 0.52
C LEU A 245 -12.53 -3.70 0.25
N ALA A 246 -13.81 -3.47 -0.02
CA ALA A 246 -14.76 -4.48 -0.47
C ALA A 246 -15.16 -4.20 -1.93
N MET A 247 -15.50 -5.27 -2.64
CA MET A 247 -16.10 -5.17 -3.98
C MET A 247 -17.59 -5.49 -3.83
N GLU A 248 -18.45 -4.50 -4.04
CA GLU A 248 -19.92 -4.65 -4.02
C GLU A 248 -20.43 -4.41 -5.43
N ASP A 249 -21.11 -5.40 -6.03
CA ASP A 249 -21.62 -5.32 -7.42
C ASP A 249 -20.53 -4.88 -8.42
N GLY A 250 -19.31 -5.41 -8.25
CA GLY A 250 -18.14 -5.07 -9.06
C GLY A 250 -17.48 -3.72 -8.71
N SER A 251 -18.10 -2.89 -7.88
CA SER A 251 -17.60 -1.55 -7.53
C SER A 251 -16.85 -1.51 -6.19
N PRO A 252 -15.74 -0.76 -6.09
CA PRO A 252 -15.04 -0.51 -4.83
C PRO A 252 -15.91 0.23 -3.80
N ARG A 253 -16.15 -0.43 -2.66
CA ARG A 253 -16.58 0.22 -1.42
C ARG A 253 -15.39 0.36 -0.50
N ILE A 254 -15.04 1.61 -0.21
CA ILE A 254 -13.75 2.00 0.34
C ILE A 254 -13.96 2.59 1.73
N LYS A 255 -13.25 2.07 2.73
CA LYS A 255 -13.10 2.71 4.04
C LYS A 255 -11.74 3.42 4.07
N PRO A 256 -11.67 4.75 3.89
CA PRO A 256 -10.41 5.48 3.96
C PRO A 256 -9.84 5.36 5.37
N LEU A 257 -8.52 5.26 5.48
CA LEU A 257 -7.85 5.12 6.76
C LEU A 257 -7.92 6.43 7.58
N ALA A 258 -7.43 7.54 7.01
CA ALA A 258 -7.47 8.83 7.69
C ALA A 258 -8.87 9.47 7.76
N ALA A 259 -9.76 9.19 6.80
CA ALA A 259 -11.08 9.82 6.67
C ALA A 259 -12.25 8.87 6.99
N SER A 260 -12.05 7.99 7.98
CA SER A 260 -12.89 6.82 8.28
C SER A 260 -14.32 7.11 8.80
N VAL A 261 -14.88 8.30 8.60
CA VAL A 261 -16.25 8.62 9.04
C VAL A 261 -17.28 7.86 8.21
N ALA A 262 -17.13 7.85 6.89
CA ALA A 262 -18.05 7.19 5.96
C ALA A 262 -17.28 6.36 4.94
N ASP A 263 -17.95 5.35 4.38
CA ASP A 263 -17.41 4.60 3.26
C ASP A 263 -17.56 5.44 1.98
N TRP A 264 -16.52 5.48 1.16
CA TRP A 264 -16.56 6.06 -0.17
C TRP A 264 -16.88 4.99 -1.20
N ARG A 265 -17.37 5.42 -2.37
CA ARG A 265 -17.66 4.54 -3.50
C ARG A 265 -16.97 5.09 -4.73
N ALA A 266 -16.34 4.19 -5.49
CA ALA A 266 -15.82 4.48 -6.82
C ALA A 266 -16.44 3.50 -7.82
N GLU A 267 -16.47 3.87 -9.09
CA GLU A 267 -16.74 2.91 -10.16
C GLU A 267 -15.54 1.96 -10.32
N ALA A 268 -15.80 0.71 -10.70
CA ALA A 268 -14.75 -0.29 -10.94
C ALA A 268 -13.70 0.17 -11.97
N SER A 269 -14.16 0.82 -13.04
CA SER A 269 -13.37 1.38 -14.13
C SER A 269 -12.37 2.46 -13.70
N ARG A 270 -12.63 3.13 -12.57
CA ARG A 270 -11.80 4.22 -12.05
C ARG A 270 -10.62 3.72 -11.21
N CYS A 271 -10.70 2.50 -10.67
CA CYS A 271 -9.64 1.93 -9.86
C CYS A 271 -8.51 1.40 -10.77
N VAL A 272 -7.31 1.95 -10.62
CA VAL A 272 -6.16 1.64 -11.49
C VAL A 272 -4.95 1.12 -10.72
N PHE A 273 -5.02 1.13 -9.38
CA PHE A 273 -3.92 0.73 -8.53
C PHE A 273 -4.37 0.17 -7.19
N ILE A 274 -3.77 -0.95 -6.79
CA ILE A 274 -3.90 -1.52 -5.46
C ILE A 274 -2.53 -2.02 -5.02
N GLN A 275 -2.10 -1.65 -3.82
CA GLN A 275 -0.91 -2.20 -3.18
C GLN A 275 -1.21 -2.51 -1.71
N PRO A 276 -1.50 -3.77 -1.36
CA PRO A 276 -1.64 -4.18 0.03
C PRO A 276 -0.32 -3.99 0.76
N LEU A 277 -0.37 -3.47 1.98
CA LEU A 277 0.78 -3.33 2.88
C LEU A 277 0.80 -4.45 3.95
N THR A 278 0.01 -5.50 3.72
CA THR A 278 -0.13 -6.68 4.57
C THR A 278 0.37 -7.94 3.89
N GLY A 279 0.43 -9.01 4.68
CA GLY A 279 0.69 -10.36 4.20
C GLY A 279 2.18 -10.68 4.18
N ARG A 280 2.61 -11.37 3.13
CA ARG A 280 3.99 -11.87 3.04
C ARG A 280 4.98 -10.82 2.56
N ALA A 281 4.56 -9.82 1.81
CA ALA A 281 5.42 -8.73 1.36
C ALA A 281 5.54 -7.65 2.46
N ALA A 282 6.70 -7.56 3.09
CA ALA A 282 7.02 -6.57 4.10
C ALA A 282 8.00 -5.52 3.54
N TYR A 283 7.54 -4.30 3.32
CA TYR A 283 8.36 -3.24 2.73
C TYR A 283 9.44 -2.75 3.71
N LEU A 284 10.66 -2.54 3.22
CA LEU A 284 11.78 -2.08 4.03
C LEU A 284 11.60 -0.64 4.53
N SER A 285 10.84 0.18 3.82
CA SER A 285 10.51 1.54 4.22
C SER A 285 9.60 1.64 5.44
N ASP A 286 8.88 0.56 5.78
CA ASP A 286 8.05 0.48 6.99
C ASP A 286 8.82 -0.11 8.20
N ARG A 287 10.11 -0.41 8.03
CA ARG A 287 10.93 -1.06 9.05
C ARG A 287 11.98 -0.11 9.57
N ALA A 288 12.26 -0.21 10.87
CA ALA A 288 13.44 0.40 11.45
C ALA A 288 14.70 -0.25 10.85
N ASP A 289 15.60 0.59 10.38
CA ASP A 289 16.96 0.18 10.02
C ASP A 289 17.85 0.08 11.28
N ASP A 290 18.93 -0.68 11.15
CA ASP A 290 20.00 -0.80 12.16
C ASP A 290 21.03 0.32 12.02
N GLY A 291 21.05 0.98 10.87
CA GLY A 291 21.92 2.11 10.62
C GLY A 291 22.16 2.38 9.15
N TYR A 292 22.32 3.67 8.88
CA TYR A 292 22.71 4.23 7.60
C TYR A 292 24.08 4.89 7.68
N ARG A 293 24.94 4.63 6.70
CA ARG A 293 26.21 5.33 6.52
C ARG A 293 26.30 5.81 5.09
N HIS A 294 26.51 7.10 4.91
CA HIS A 294 26.84 7.73 3.64
C HIS A 294 28.18 8.44 3.78
N VAL A 295 29.07 8.25 2.81
CA VAL A 295 30.35 8.95 2.75
C VAL A 295 30.24 9.97 1.63
N PRO A 296 30.08 11.26 1.95
CA PRO A 296 29.87 12.27 0.93
C PRO A 296 31.16 12.51 0.13
N PHE A 297 31.02 12.81 -1.17
CA PHE A 297 32.17 13.19 -2.00
C PHE A 297 32.70 14.59 -1.64
N LEU A 298 31.78 15.49 -1.22
CA LEU A 298 32.04 16.82 -0.64
C LEU A 298 31.43 16.88 0.78
N ASP A 299 30.99 18.05 1.24
CA ASP A 299 30.39 18.21 2.58
C ASP A 299 28.87 17.93 2.61
N LEU A 300 28.25 17.67 1.46
CA LEU A 300 26.80 17.45 1.37
C LEU A 300 26.41 16.03 1.80
N ALA A 301 25.80 15.92 2.97
CA ALA A 301 25.25 14.66 3.46
C ALA A 301 23.87 14.36 2.84
N TRP A 302 23.72 13.16 2.28
CA TRP A 302 22.47 12.67 1.73
C TRP A 302 21.87 11.61 2.68
N PRO A 303 20.82 11.92 3.45
CA PRO A 303 20.12 10.90 4.23
C PRO A 303 19.39 9.92 3.31
N HIS A 304 19.26 8.65 3.71
CA HIS A 304 18.28 7.79 3.06
C HIS A 304 16.86 8.29 3.38
N ARG A 305 15.92 7.98 2.51
CA ARG A 305 14.52 8.36 2.66
C ARG A 305 13.62 7.15 2.43
N ALA A 306 12.66 6.94 3.31
CA ALA A 306 11.62 5.93 3.16
C ALA A 306 10.45 6.49 2.33
N ASP A 307 9.98 5.72 1.35
CA ASP A 307 8.85 6.07 0.45
C ASP A 307 9.00 7.42 -0.26
N ARG A 308 10.25 7.87 -0.40
CA ARG A 308 10.66 9.11 -1.05
C ARG A 308 12.01 8.89 -1.71
N ASN A 309 12.27 9.62 -2.78
CA ASN A 309 13.61 9.71 -3.34
C ASN A 309 14.54 10.49 -2.39
N VAL A 310 15.85 10.46 -2.67
CA VAL A 310 16.86 11.08 -1.80
C VAL A 310 16.67 12.60 -1.60
N LEU A 311 15.99 13.26 -2.56
CA LEU A 311 15.64 14.68 -2.51
C LEU A 311 14.38 14.98 -1.66
N GLY A 312 13.65 13.95 -1.25
CA GLY A 312 12.41 14.06 -0.47
C GLY A 312 11.12 14.12 -1.30
N GLY A 313 11.18 13.96 -2.62
CA GLY A 313 10.01 13.81 -3.49
C GLY A 313 9.52 12.36 -3.59
N ILE A 314 8.41 12.10 -4.26
CA ILE A 314 7.97 10.72 -4.51
C ILE A 314 8.96 10.01 -5.44
N LEU A 315 9.17 8.71 -5.19
CA LEU A 315 10.01 7.85 -6.00
C LEU A 315 9.43 7.76 -7.42
N ARG A 316 10.24 8.06 -8.43
CA ARG A 316 9.83 7.93 -9.84
C ARG A 316 10.91 7.28 -10.68
N ALA A 317 10.52 6.40 -11.59
CA ALA A 317 11.41 5.87 -12.61
C ALA A 317 10.65 5.62 -13.91
N GLY A 318 11.17 6.14 -15.02
CA GLY A 318 10.54 5.99 -16.33
C GLY A 318 9.18 6.68 -16.44
N GLY A 319 8.93 7.71 -15.62
CA GLY A 319 7.67 8.42 -15.51
C GLY A 319 6.66 7.81 -14.53
N ASP A 320 6.91 6.60 -14.02
CA ASP A 320 6.00 5.89 -13.13
C ASP A 320 6.27 6.22 -11.65
N PRO A 321 5.26 6.64 -10.86
CA PRO A 321 5.40 6.83 -9.42
C PRO A 321 5.37 5.50 -8.66
N HIS A 322 6.20 5.40 -7.61
CA HIS A 322 6.22 4.28 -6.67
C HIS A 322 5.90 4.78 -5.26
N LEU A 323 4.94 4.13 -4.58
CA LEU A 323 4.54 4.52 -3.23
C LEU A 323 5.40 3.87 -2.15
N LYS A 324 6.09 2.75 -2.47
CA LYS A 324 6.97 2.03 -1.56
C LYS A 324 8.39 1.94 -2.11
N GLY A 325 9.37 2.15 -1.24
CA GLY A 325 10.78 1.98 -1.58
C GLY A 325 11.71 2.86 -0.77
N LEU A 326 12.98 2.90 -1.18
CA LEU A 326 14.03 3.65 -0.49
C LEU A 326 14.78 4.54 -1.48
N GLY A 327 14.91 5.82 -1.16
CA GLY A 327 15.80 6.76 -1.86
C GLY A 327 17.14 6.88 -1.13
N MET A 328 18.23 6.73 -1.86
CA MET A 328 19.62 6.78 -1.36
C MET A 328 20.51 7.57 -2.32
N HIS A 329 21.74 7.86 -1.89
CA HIS A 329 22.80 8.39 -2.76
C HIS A 329 23.92 7.37 -2.93
N SER A 330 24.79 7.55 -3.94
CA SER A 330 25.99 6.74 -4.09
C SER A 330 26.95 6.86 -2.89
N LEU A 331 27.81 5.85 -2.75
CA LEU A 331 28.70 5.62 -1.61
C LEU A 331 27.97 5.59 -0.25
N SER A 332 26.88 4.83 -0.21
CA SER A 332 26.07 4.65 1.00
C SER A 332 25.73 3.18 1.28
N ARG A 333 25.45 2.89 2.54
CA ARG A 333 25.03 1.58 3.05
C ARG A 333 23.88 1.77 4.03
N LEU A 334 22.80 1.03 3.81
CA LEU A 334 21.67 0.91 4.73
C LEU A 334 21.59 -0.54 5.24
N THR A 335 21.41 -0.70 6.55
CA THR A 335 21.44 -2.01 7.20
C THR A 335 20.10 -2.36 7.82
N TYR A 336 19.68 -3.62 7.68
CA TYR A 336 18.57 -4.19 8.43
C TYR A 336 19.00 -5.46 9.19
N LEU A 337 18.61 -5.55 10.46
CA LEU A 337 18.67 -6.81 11.22
C LEU A 337 17.39 -7.62 10.97
N LEU A 338 17.59 -8.90 10.64
CA LEU A 338 16.52 -9.83 10.31
C LEU A 338 16.18 -10.66 11.55
N ASN A 339 15.26 -10.12 12.36
CA ASN A 339 14.82 -10.72 13.62
C ASN A 339 13.61 -11.67 13.46
N GLU A 340 13.09 -11.80 12.24
CA GLU A 340 11.99 -12.69 11.88
C GLU A 340 12.37 -13.56 10.68
N PRO A 341 11.78 -14.76 10.52
CA PRO A 341 12.01 -15.59 9.36
C PRO A 341 11.63 -14.85 8.06
N VAL A 342 12.58 -14.79 7.13
CA VAL A 342 12.40 -14.22 5.79
C VAL A 342 12.95 -15.19 4.75
N GLU A 343 12.27 -15.32 3.63
CA GLU A 343 12.68 -16.19 2.52
C GLU A 343 13.63 -15.43 1.57
N ARG A 344 13.29 -14.19 1.23
CA ARG A 344 14.04 -13.43 0.21
C ARG A 344 13.81 -11.93 0.32
N PHE A 345 14.74 -11.18 -0.25
CA PHE A 345 14.63 -9.76 -0.54
C PHE A 345 14.36 -9.55 -2.03
N GLU A 346 13.46 -8.62 -2.35
CA GLU A 346 13.13 -8.21 -3.72
C GLU A 346 13.05 -6.68 -3.82
N ALA A 347 13.48 -6.13 -4.95
CA ALA A 347 13.37 -4.70 -5.29
C ALA A 347 13.48 -4.51 -6.81
N GLU A 348 13.15 -3.32 -7.30
CA GLU A 348 13.52 -2.86 -8.64
C GLU A 348 14.55 -1.73 -8.49
N LEU A 349 15.71 -1.87 -9.15
CA LEU A 349 16.81 -0.91 -9.11
C LEU A 349 16.62 0.14 -10.19
N ALA A 350 16.68 1.42 -9.84
CA ALA A 350 16.56 2.52 -10.81
C ALA A 350 17.29 3.77 -10.31
N LEU A 351 17.62 4.69 -11.22
CA LEU A 351 17.83 6.08 -10.82
C LEU A 351 16.52 6.85 -10.93
N ASP A 352 16.32 7.79 -10.01
CA ASP A 352 15.12 8.61 -9.98
C ASP A 352 15.01 9.51 -11.21
N ASP A 353 13.79 9.75 -11.70
CA ASP A 353 13.55 10.65 -12.83
C ASP A 353 14.08 12.08 -12.58
N ARG A 354 14.28 12.47 -11.32
CA ARG A 354 14.96 13.72 -10.95
C ARG A 354 16.41 13.81 -11.40
N ALA A 355 17.05 12.70 -11.76
CA ALA A 355 18.37 12.70 -12.38
C ALA A 355 18.31 13.17 -13.86
N GLU A 356 17.13 13.26 -14.47
CA GLU A 356 16.92 13.80 -15.83
C GLU A 356 17.80 13.12 -16.89
N GLY A 357 17.97 11.80 -16.77
CA GLY A 357 18.85 10.99 -17.64
C GLY A 357 20.34 11.01 -17.26
N GLY A 358 20.71 11.75 -16.20
CA GLY A 358 22.03 11.75 -15.60
C GLY A 358 22.23 10.66 -14.54
N GLY A 359 23.40 10.69 -13.89
CA GLY A 359 23.77 9.74 -12.84
C GLY A 359 24.09 8.33 -13.34
N SER A 360 24.85 7.60 -12.53
CA SER A 360 25.17 6.20 -12.77
C SER A 360 25.67 5.56 -11.48
N VAL A 361 25.03 4.47 -11.06
CA VAL A 361 25.37 3.78 -9.81
C VAL A 361 25.55 2.27 -10.02
N ARG A 362 26.20 1.62 -9.06
CA ARG A 362 26.16 0.17 -8.91
C ARG A 362 25.51 -0.19 -7.58
N TYR A 363 24.63 -1.18 -7.62
CA TYR A 363 23.95 -1.70 -6.45
C TYR A 363 24.60 -3.00 -5.99
N TYR A 364 24.77 -3.14 -4.68
CA TYR A 364 25.17 -4.39 -4.06
C TYR A 364 24.21 -4.76 -2.94
N VAL A 365 24.00 -6.07 -2.78
CA VAL A 365 23.29 -6.63 -1.64
C VAL A 365 24.23 -7.57 -0.91
N PHE A 366 24.43 -7.33 0.38
CA PHE A 366 25.15 -8.26 1.26
C PHE A 366 24.18 -8.94 2.21
N VAL A 367 24.39 -10.24 2.39
CA VAL A 367 23.66 -11.08 3.34
C VAL A 367 24.68 -11.66 4.30
N ASP A 368 24.53 -11.36 5.59
CA ASP A 368 25.50 -11.73 6.63
C ASP A 368 26.94 -11.37 6.25
N ARG A 369 27.13 -10.14 5.75
CA ARG A 369 28.41 -9.55 5.29
C ARG A 369 29.02 -10.20 4.05
N GLN A 370 28.34 -11.17 3.42
CA GLN A 370 28.76 -11.75 2.15
C GLN A 370 27.99 -11.10 1.00
N ARG A 371 28.69 -10.61 -0.03
CA ARG A 371 28.04 -10.03 -1.20
C ARG A 371 27.31 -11.13 -1.97
N ARG A 372 25.99 -11.01 -2.08
CA ARG A 372 25.12 -11.93 -2.84
C ARG A 372 24.70 -11.38 -4.19
N LEU A 373 24.65 -10.06 -4.31
CA LEU A 373 24.31 -9.40 -5.57
C LEU A 373 25.29 -8.28 -5.88
N SER A 374 25.59 -8.14 -7.17
CA SER A 374 26.27 -7.01 -7.79
C SER A 374 25.55 -6.72 -9.09
N SER A 375 25.00 -5.52 -9.23
CA SER A 375 24.35 -5.12 -10.48
C SER A 375 25.40 -4.73 -11.54
N ASP A 376 24.98 -4.78 -12.81
CA ASP A 376 25.57 -3.93 -13.84
C ASP A 376 25.33 -2.45 -13.51
N PRO A 377 26.05 -1.48 -14.14
CA PRO A 377 25.75 -0.06 -13.94
C PRO A 377 24.30 0.25 -14.28
N VAL A 378 23.62 0.97 -13.41
CA VAL A 378 22.26 1.49 -13.62
C VAL A 378 22.36 2.99 -13.84
N ARG A 379 21.82 3.48 -14.94
CA ARG A 379 21.92 4.89 -15.37
C ARG A 379 20.56 5.58 -15.33
N GLY A 380 20.59 6.91 -15.33
CA GLY A 380 19.37 7.71 -15.49
C GLY A 380 18.66 7.38 -16.79
N GLY A 381 17.35 7.13 -16.72
CA GLY A 381 16.52 6.78 -17.87
C GLY A 381 16.53 5.29 -18.25
N ASP A 382 17.35 4.46 -17.60
CA ASP A 382 17.24 3.01 -17.74
C ASP A 382 15.90 2.51 -17.18
N ARG A 383 15.41 1.40 -17.73
CA ARG A 383 14.23 0.73 -17.16
C ARG A 383 14.59 0.14 -15.80
N PRO A 384 13.66 0.16 -14.81
CA PRO A 384 13.88 -0.49 -13.53
C PRO A 384 14.31 -1.95 -13.68
N VAL A 385 15.37 -2.35 -12.95
CA VAL A 385 15.95 -3.69 -13.02
C VAL A 385 15.50 -4.51 -11.81
N PRO A 386 14.65 -5.54 -11.98
CA PRO A 386 14.20 -6.36 -10.87
C PRO A 386 15.34 -7.22 -10.32
N ILE A 387 15.41 -7.32 -8.99
CA ILE A 387 16.35 -8.20 -8.29
C ILE A 387 15.64 -9.09 -7.28
N ARG A 388 16.23 -10.25 -7.02
CA ARG A 388 15.80 -11.20 -6.00
C ARG A 388 17.04 -11.81 -5.32
N VAL A 389 17.07 -11.81 -3.99
CA VAL A 389 18.17 -12.36 -3.19
C VAL A 389 17.59 -13.27 -2.10
N ASP A 390 18.06 -14.51 -2.02
CA ASP A 390 17.69 -15.45 -0.95
C ASP A 390 18.19 -14.96 0.41
N LEU A 391 17.32 -15.02 1.42
CA LEU A 391 17.57 -14.63 2.80
C LEU A 391 17.26 -15.74 3.80
N THR A 392 17.07 -16.98 3.33
CA THR A 392 16.77 -18.12 4.19
C THR A 392 17.85 -18.28 5.28
N GLY A 393 17.44 -18.12 6.54
CA GLY A 393 18.32 -18.21 7.72
C GLY A 393 19.26 -17.02 7.94
N ALA A 394 19.15 -15.97 7.12
CA ALA A 394 19.98 -14.78 7.24
C ALA A 394 19.60 -13.94 8.47
N LYS A 395 20.60 -13.24 9.04
CA LYS A 395 20.40 -12.36 10.22
C LYS A 395 20.60 -10.89 9.90
N ARG A 396 21.25 -10.58 8.78
CA ARG A 396 21.57 -9.22 8.37
C ARG A 396 21.45 -9.05 6.86
N LEU A 397 20.78 -7.98 6.46
CA LEU A 397 20.72 -7.49 5.09
C LEU A 397 21.41 -6.11 5.02
N ASP A 398 22.32 -5.93 4.07
CA ASP A 398 22.88 -4.63 3.75
C ASP A 398 22.59 -4.26 2.30
N LEU A 399 22.01 -3.08 2.11
CA LEU A 399 21.79 -2.46 0.82
C LEU A 399 22.87 -1.41 0.60
N VAL A 400 23.65 -1.55 -0.47
CA VAL A 400 24.76 -0.64 -0.77
C VAL A 400 24.56 -0.04 -2.15
N VAL A 401 24.72 1.28 -2.22
CA VAL A 401 24.83 2.02 -3.48
C VAL A 401 26.26 2.53 -3.56
N ASP A 402 26.95 2.20 -4.63
CA ASP A 402 28.31 2.63 -4.91
C ASP A 402 28.33 3.46 -6.19
N PHE A 403 29.42 4.19 -6.41
CA PHE A 403 29.58 4.98 -7.61
C PHE A 403 29.52 4.09 -8.85
N GLY A 404 28.87 4.59 -9.89
CA GLY A 404 29.00 4.07 -11.23
C GLY A 404 30.03 4.90 -11.99
N GLU A 405 29.53 5.70 -12.93
CA GLU A 405 30.34 6.60 -13.73
C GLU A 405 30.13 8.04 -13.27
N ARG A 406 31.15 8.89 -13.41
CA ARG A 406 31.08 10.32 -13.06
C ARG A 406 30.93 10.60 -11.56
N ALA A 407 31.54 9.76 -10.73
CA ALA A 407 31.53 9.89 -9.28
C ALA A 407 30.10 9.94 -8.73
N ASP A 408 29.71 11.02 -8.04
CA ASP A 408 28.47 11.13 -7.27
C ASP A 408 27.39 12.00 -7.96
N GLN A 409 27.64 12.42 -9.20
CA GLN A 409 26.81 13.40 -9.89
C GLN A 409 25.43 12.82 -10.25
N LEU A 410 24.38 13.35 -9.61
CA LEU A 410 22.97 12.99 -9.86
C LEU A 410 22.67 11.51 -9.56
N ASP A 411 23.41 10.90 -8.65
CA ASP A 411 23.24 9.52 -8.21
C ASP A 411 22.04 9.36 -7.25
N TYR A 412 20.86 9.76 -7.74
CA TYR A 412 19.60 9.69 -7.01
C TYR A 412 19.05 8.26 -7.09
N ALA A 413 19.68 7.36 -6.33
CA ALA A 413 19.44 5.93 -6.37
C ALA A 413 18.13 5.54 -5.68
N ASN A 414 17.31 4.77 -6.38
CA ASN A 414 16.05 4.23 -5.87
C ASN A 414 16.10 2.70 -5.77
N TRP A 415 15.71 2.17 -4.61
CA TRP A 415 15.30 0.78 -4.42
C TRP A 415 13.77 0.74 -4.39
N LEU A 416 13.15 0.60 -5.57
CA LEU A 416 11.70 0.65 -5.76
C LEU A 416 11.06 -0.66 -5.27
N ASP A 417 9.90 -0.57 -4.62
CA ASP A 417 9.17 -1.71 -4.03
C ASP A 417 10.06 -2.63 -3.17
N ALA A 418 11.10 -2.08 -2.53
CA ALA A 418 12.07 -2.83 -1.72
C ALA A 418 11.38 -3.54 -0.55
N ARG A 419 11.38 -4.87 -0.57
CA ARG A 419 10.56 -5.70 0.32
C ARG A 419 11.23 -7.01 0.71
N LEU A 420 10.91 -7.48 1.90
CA LEU A 420 11.19 -8.83 2.39
C LEU A 420 9.96 -9.70 2.15
N ILE A 421 10.17 -10.91 1.67
CA ILE A 421 9.11 -11.91 1.57
C ILE A 421 9.20 -12.85 2.76
N ARG A 422 8.14 -12.87 3.57
CA ARG A 422 7.98 -13.80 4.69
C ARG A 422 7.56 -15.18 4.18
N PRO A 423 7.89 -16.25 4.92
CA PRO A 423 7.42 -17.57 4.55
C PRO A 423 5.90 -17.69 4.60
N LYS A 424 5.34 -18.58 3.77
CA LYS A 424 3.92 -18.94 3.89
C LYS A 424 3.66 -19.47 5.29
N LYS A 425 2.63 -18.92 5.94
CA LYS A 425 2.18 -19.44 7.22
C LYS A 425 1.53 -20.80 6.96
N THR A 426 2.21 -21.89 7.31
CA THR A 426 1.59 -23.22 7.30
C THR A 426 0.48 -23.23 8.35
N PRO A 427 -0.77 -23.59 8.00
CA PRO A 427 -1.83 -23.71 8.99
C PRO A 427 -1.47 -24.86 9.96
N GLY A 428 -1.17 -24.50 11.21
CA GLY A 428 -1.16 -25.38 12.38
C GLY A 428 -0.26 -26.61 12.34
N GLY A 429 0.99 -26.47 12.77
CA GLY A 429 1.60 -27.53 13.58
C GLY A 429 1.04 -27.36 14.99
N SER A 430 0.03 -28.15 15.36
CA SER A 430 -0.32 -28.32 16.77
C SER A 430 0.94 -28.82 17.48
N GLU A 431 1.46 -28.03 18.43
CA GLU A 431 2.30 -28.60 19.48
C GLU A 431 1.46 -29.66 20.17
N GLU A 432 1.70 -30.91 19.81
CA GLU A 432 1.26 -32.06 20.59
C GLU A 432 1.90 -31.89 21.97
N PRO A 433 1.10 -31.78 23.06
CA PRO A 433 1.68 -31.66 24.39
C PRO A 433 2.58 -32.87 24.62
N PRO A 434 3.74 -32.71 25.29
CA PRO A 434 4.62 -33.84 25.56
C PRO A 434 3.80 -34.91 26.26
N GLY A 435 3.67 -36.06 25.58
CA GLY A 435 2.99 -37.22 26.12
C GLY A 435 3.61 -37.57 27.45
N ASP A 436 2.78 -37.58 28.49
CA ASP A 436 3.08 -38.12 29.81
C ASP A 436 3.65 -39.52 29.63
N ASP A 437 4.97 -39.64 29.78
CA ASP A 437 5.68 -40.90 29.79
C ASP A 437 5.44 -41.57 31.13
N GLY A 438 4.21 -42.07 31.29
CA GLY A 438 3.79 -42.95 32.36
C GLY A 438 4.79 -44.08 32.51
N ARG A 439 5.68 -43.95 33.50
CA ARG A 439 6.46 -45.06 34.02
C ARG A 439 5.65 -45.71 35.15
N PRO A 440 5.57 -47.05 35.16
CA PRO A 440 4.77 -47.81 36.11
C PRO A 440 5.27 -47.74 37.55
#